data_AF-A0A2N0QKG6-F1
#
_entry.id   AF-A0A2N0QKG6-F1
#
_cell.length_a   1.000
_cell.length_b   1.000
_cell.length_c   1.000
_cell.angle_alpha   90.00
_cell.angle_beta   90.00
_cell.angle_gamma   90.00
#
_symmetry.space_group_name_H-M   'P 1'
#
loop_
_entity.id
_entity.type
_entity.pdbx_description
1 polymer ?
#
loop_
_entity_poly.entity_id
_entity_poly.type
_entity_poly.pdbx_seq_one_letter_code
_entity_poly.pdbx_strand_id
1 'polypeptide(L)'
;MENSNNIQLILDGTIHAIKTIVPMDVNIQPYTLMNEPYVQQEIGVLIGLIGDFKGRIIIDSSLSTFSEIGSNMFGMPLEGIMLESFTGEFGNMIA
;
A
#
# COMPACT_ATOMS: atom_id res chain seq x y z
N MET A 1 -8.08 23.99 5.38
CA MET A 1 -8.61 23.20 6.53
C MET A 1 -9.32 21.94 6.05
N GLU A 2 -10.21 21.98 5.05
CA GLU A 2 -10.84 20.76 4.48
C GLU A 2 -9.84 19.72 3.93
N ASN A 3 -8.82 20.13 3.18
CA ASN A 3 -7.87 19.17 2.58
C ASN A 3 -7.08 18.33 3.60
N SER A 4 -6.80 18.88 4.79
CA SER A 4 -6.09 18.17 5.85
C SER A 4 -6.93 17.02 6.42
N ASN A 5 -8.25 17.23 6.52
CA ASN A 5 -9.17 16.19 6.99
C ASN A 5 -9.30 15.06 5.97
N ASN A 6 -9.31 15.38 4.67
CA ASN A 6 -9.40 14.38 3.61
C ASN A 6 -8.14 13.51 3.52
N ILE A 7 -6.95 14.12 3.65
CA ILE A 7 -5.69 13.37 3.68
C ILE A 7 -5.63 12.45 4.89
N GLN A 8 -6.01 12.96 6.08
CA GLN A 8 -6.03 12.13 7.29
C GLN A 8 -7.00 10.97 7.15
N LEU A 9 -8.20 11.19 6.60
CA LEU A 9 -9.18 10.14 6.35
C LEU A 9 -8.63 9.05 5.42
N ILE A 10 -7.96 9.44 4.33
CA ILE A 10 -7.34 8.50 3.39
C ILE A 10 -6.22 7.70 4.08
N LEU A 11 -5.38 8.36 4.88
CA LEU A 11 -4.29 7.70 5.61
C LEU A 11 -4.85 6.71 6.65
N ASP A 12 -5.82 7.11 7.44
CA ASP A 12 -6.42 6.27 8.48
C ASP A 12 -7.14 5.07 7.87
N GLY A 13 -7.88 5.27 6.77
CA GLY A 13 -8.52 4.20 6.00
C GLY A 13 -7.50 3.22 5.42
N THR A 14 -6.42 3.72 4.82
CA THR A 14 -5.32 2.90 4.27
C THR A 14 -4.65 2.06 5.37
N ILE A 15 -4.35 2.68 6.53
CA ILE A 15 -3.76 1.98 7.69
C ILE A 15 -4.71 0.90 8.20
N HIS A 16 -6.00 1.19 8.28
CA HIS A 16 -7.02 0.24 8.71
C HIS A 16 -7.10 -0.96 7.76
N ALA A 17 -7.11 -0.72 6.45
CA ALA A 17 -7.11 -1.78 5.43
C ALA A 17 -5.87 -2.67 5.57
N ILE A 18 -4.68 -2.07 5.64
CA ILE A 18 -3.41 -2.81 5.81
C ILE A 18 -3.46 -3.72 7.05
N LYS A 19 -3.88 -3.18 8.21
CA LYS A 19 -3.99 -3.97 9.45
C LYS A 19 -5.01 -5.09 9.39
N THR A 20 -5.99 -5.00 8.49
CA THR A 20 -7.06 -5.99 8.34
C THR A 20 -6.65 -7.10 7.36
N ILE A 21 -5.96 -6.73 6.29
CA ILE A 21 -5.61 -7.63 5.17
C ILE A 21 -4.30 -8.38 5.45
N VAL A 22 -3.30 -7.70 6.01
CA VAL A 22 -1.98 -8.29 6.23
C VAL A 22 -2.03 -9.22 7.44
N PRO A 23 -1.79 -10.53 7.28
CA PRO A 23 -1.90 -11.52 8.36
C PRO A 23 -0.63 -11.58 9.23
N MET A 24 -0.09 -10.42 9.64
CA MET A 24 1.08 -10.32 10.51
C MET A 24 1.01 -9.03 11.34
N ASP A 25 1.84 -8.92 12.37
CA ASP A 25 1.92 -7.69 13.15
C ASP A 25 2.49 -6.53 12.33
N VAL A 26 1.65 -5.54 12.05
CA VAL A 26 2.04 -4.33 11.32
C VAL A 26 2.34 -3.19 12.29
N ASN A 27 3.61 -2.76 12.32
CA ASN A 27 4.05 -1.61 13.10
C ASN A 27 3.97 -0.31 12.29
N ILE A 28 2.95 0.51 12.57
CA ILE A 28 2.75 1.79 11.86
C ILE A 28 3.70 2.86 12.41
N GLN A 29 4.56 3.38 11.54
CA GLN A 29 5.45 4.49 11.85
C GLN A 29 4.74 5.85 11.69
N PRO A 30 5.22 6.91 12.37
CA PRO A 30 4.74 8.27 12.13
C PRO A 30 4.90 8.69 10.66
N TYR A 31 3.90 9.37 10.11
CA TYR A 31 3.96 9.91 8.75
C TYR A 31 4.83 11.17 8.70
N THR A 32 5.49 11.37 7.56
CA THR A 32 6.28 12.57 7.28
C THR A 32 5.84 13.19 5.96
N LEU A 33 6.02 14.50 5.83
CA LEU A 33 5.87 15.18 4.55
C LEU A 33 7.21 15.09 3.82
N MET A 34 7.20 14.44 2.66
CA MET A 34 8.37 14.37 1.77
C MET A 34 8.37 15.57 0.83
N ASN A 35 9.49 16.30 0.80
CA ASN A 35 9.73 17.40 -0.15
C ASN A 35 10.61 16.96 -1.34
N GLU A 36 11.23 15.78 -1.23
CA GLU A 36 12.03 15.16 -2.27
C GLU A 36 11.16 14.39 -3.27
N PRO A 37 11.62 14.23 -4.53
CA PRO A 37 10.94 13.39 -5.49
C PRO A 37 10.80 11.96 -4.97
N TYR A 38 9.62 11.39 -5.15
CA TYR A 38 9.38 9.98 -4.86
C TYR A 38 10.31 9.10 -5.71
N VAL A 39 11.02 8.20 -5.04
CA VAL A 39 11.84 7.15 -5.66
C VAL A 39 11.17 5.83 -5.38
N GLN A 40 10.69 5.18 -6.43
CA GLN A 40 10.10 3.85 -6.31
C GLN A 40 11.15 2.84 -5.84
N GLN A 41 10.75 1.96 -4.93
CA GLN A 41 11.47 0.75 -4.61
C GLN A 41 11.37 -0.27 -5.77
N GLU A 42 11.48 -1.56 -5.48
CA GLU A 42 11.53 -2.61 -6.52
C GLU A 42 10.18 -2.84 -7.21
N ILE A 43 9.09 -2.87 -6.42
CA ILE A 43 7.75 -3.14 -6.93
C ILE A 43 6.72 -2.34 -6.13
N GLY A 44 5.61 -1.98 -6.76
CA GLY A 44 4.53 -1.28 -6.09
C GLY A 44 3.30 -1.08 -6.95
N VAL A 45 2.28 -0.53 -6.33
CA VAL A 45 1.00 -0.16 -6.95
C VAL A 45 0.78 1.33 -6.84
N LEU A 46 0.16 1.89 -7.88
CA LEU A 46 -0.31 3.27 -7.91
C LEU A 46 -1.83 3.25 -8.10
N ILE A 47 -2.54 3.79 -7.12
CA ILE A 47 -4.00 3.86 -7.10
C ILE A 47 -4.39 5.32 -7.33
N GLY A 48 -5.10 5.58 -8.43
CA GLY A 48 -5.61 6.91 -8.74
C GLY A 48 -6.91 7.19 -8.00
N LEU A 49 -6.96 8.31 -7.28
CA LEU A 49 -8.19 8.81 -6.64
C LEU A 49 -8.77 9.94 -7.49
N ILE A 50 -10.03 9.79 -7.89
CA ILE A 50 -10.79 10.77 -8.67
C ILE A 50 -12.14 11.06 -7.99
N GLY A 51 -12.69 12.26 -8.21
CA GLY A 51 -13.95 12.71 -7.60
C GLY A 51 -13.74 14.03 -6.85
N ASP A 52 -14.33 14.12 -5.65
CA ASP A 52 -14.22 15.29 -4.76
C ASP A 52 -12.77 15.56 -4.31
N PHE A 53 -11.94 14.51 -4.31
CA PHE A 53 -10.50 14.59 -4.13
C PHE A 53 -9.78 13.99 -5.35
N LYS A 54 -8.76 14.69 -5.85
CA LYS A 54 -7.89 14.19 -6.92
C LYS A 54 -6.50 13.97 -6.37
N GLY A 55 -6.03 12.73 -6.44
CA GLY A 55 -4.74 12.35 -5.90
C GLY A 55 -4.34 10.94 -6.30
N ARG A 56 -3.30 10.44 -5.64
CA ARG A 56 -2.82 9.08 -5.83
C ARG A 56 -2.30 8.53 -4.51
N ILE A 57 -2.57 7.25 -4.27
CA ILE A 57 -1.93 6.46 -3.24
C ILE A 57 -0.86 5.63 -3.94
N ILE A 58 0.34 5.60 -3.38
CA ILE A 58 1.43 4.75 -3.85
C ILE A 58 1.81 3.83 -2.70
N ILE A 59 1.87 2.53 -2.98
CA ILE A 59 2.29 1.51 -2.03
C ILE A 59 3.41 0.73 -2.70
N ASP A 60 4.63 0.90 -2.23
CA ASP A 60 5.81 0.27 -2.78
C ASP A 60 6.68 -0.39 -1.70
N SER A 61 7.45 -1.38 -2.13
CA SER A 61 8.39 -2.10 -1.27
C SER A 61 9.37 -2.92 -2.09
N SER A 62 10.20 -3.71 -1.40
CA SER A 62 11.00 -4.77 -2.03
C SER A 62 10.12 -5.95 -2.45
N LEU A 63 10.61 -6.73 -3.41
CA LEU A 63 10.01 -8.00 -3.82
C LEU A 63 9.90 -8.96 -2.64
N SER A 64 10.91 -8.99 -1.76
CA SER A 64 10.92 -9.86 -0.58
C SER A 64 9.75 -9.56 0.37
N THR A 65 9.42 -8.28 0.56
CA THR A 65 8.32 -7.87 1.45
C THR A 65 6.98 -8.32 0.90
N PHE A 66 6.69 -8.06 -0.38
CA PHE A 66 5.45 -8.52 -0.99
C PHE A 66 5.37 -10.06 -1.05
N SER A 67 6.48 -10.74 -1.29
CA SER A 67 6.54 -12.21 -1.29
C SER A 67 6.24 -12.78 0.11
N GLU A 68 6.75 -12.16 1.17
CA GLU A 68 6.46 -12.56 2.55
C GLU A 68 5.00 -12.33 2.93
N ILE A 69 4.41 -11.20 2.57
CA ILE A 69 2.98 -10.94 2.80
C ILE A 69 2.14 -11.99 2.06
N GLY A 70 2.42 -12.19 0.77
CA GLY A 70 1.75 -13.22 -0.04
C GLY A 70 1.90 -14.62 0.55
N SER A 71 3.10 -14.97 1.01
CA SER A 71 3.36 -16.27 1.66
C SER A 71 2.53 -16.47 2.92
N ASN A 72 2.38 -15.44 3.76
CA ASN A 72 1.53 -15.52 4.94
C ASN A 72 0.03 -15.61 4.59
N MET A 73 -0.39 -15.08 3.43
CA MET A 73 -1.79 -15.18 2.98
C MET A 73 -2.11 -16.52 2.30
N PHE A 74 -1.20 -17.05 1.49
CA PHE A 74 -1.44 -18.23 0.64
C PHE A 74 -0.74 -19.51 1.14
N GLY A 75 0.14 -19.42 2.14
CA GLY A 75 0.90 -20.55 2.69
C GLY A 75 2.06 -21.02 1.80
N MET A 76 2.44 -20.25 0.77
CA MET A 76 3.55 -20.54 -0.14
C MET A 76 4.21 -19.26 -0.66
N PRO A 77 5.53 -19.24 -0.91
CA PRO A 77 6.20 -18.10 -1.51
C PRO A 77 5.57 -17.71 -2.85
N LEU A 78 5.36 -16.42 -3.06
CA LEU A 78 4.93 -15.87 -4.35
C LEU A 78 6.14 -15.31 -5.09
N GLU A 79 6.29 -15.68 -6.36
CA GLU A 79 7.41 -15.28 -7.21
C GLU A 79 6.95 -14.96 -8.64
N GLY A 80 7.78 -14.21 -9.37
CA GLY A 80 7.56 -13.85 -10.77
C GLY A 80 6.17 -13.24 -11.02
N ILE A 81 5.48 -13.76 -12.03
CA ILE A 81 4.17 -13.25 -12.48
C ILE A 81 3.11 -13.34 -11.36
N MET A 82 3.19 -14.36 -10.49
CA MET A 82 2.23 -14.47 -9.38
C MET A 82 2.44 -13.38 -8.35
N LEU A 83 3.69 -13.00 -8.09
CA LEU A 83 4.02 -11.89 -7.18
C LEU A 83 3.58 -10.55 -7.76
N GLU A 84 3.80 -10.31 -9.06
CA GLU A 84 3.31 -9.11 -9.75
C GLU A 84 1.78 -9.00 -9.70
N SER A 85 1.07 -10.10 -10.01
CA SER A 85 -0.39 -10.14 -9.93
C SER A 85 -0.89 -9.92 -8.50
N PHE A 86 -0.27 -10.57 -7.52
CA PHE A 86 -0.59 -10.37 -6.11
C PHE A 86 -0.40 -8.92 -5.69
N THR A 87 0.67 -8.26 -6.14
CA THR A 87 0.95 -6.86 -5.79
C THR A 87 -0.15 -5.95 -6.31
N GLY A 88 -0.64 -6.17 -7.54
CA GLY A 88 -1.82 -5.50 -8.10
C GLY A 88 -3.09 -5.70 -7.27
N GLU A 89 -3.41 -6.96 -6.94
CA GLU A 89 -4.58 -7.27 -6.12
C GLU A 89 -4.47 -6.74 -4.68
N PHE A 90 -3.26 -6.68 -4.13
CA PHE A 90 -3.01 -6.05 -2.84
C PHE A 90 -3.38 -4.56 -2.85
N GLY A 91 -3.05 -3.86 -3.94
CA GLY A 91 -3.53 -2.50 -4.17
C GLY A 91 -5.05 -2.39 -4.21
N ASN A 92 -5.72 -3.30 -4.90
CA ASN A 92 -7.18 -3.34 -4.98
C ASN A 92 -7.84 -3.58 -3.62
N MET A 93 -7.25 -4.42 -2.76
CA MET A 93 -7.79 -4.69 -1.43
C MET A 93 -7.67 -3.48 -0.49
N ILE A 94 -6.67 -2.61 -0.70
CA ILE A 94 -6.42 -1.43 0.13
C ILE A 94 -7.24 -0.20 -0.29
N ALA A 95 -7.57 -0.10 -1.59
CA ALA A 95 -8.23 1.06 -2.21
C ALA A 95 -9.67 1.30 -1.76
#